data_AF-A0A2P5DXP2-F1
#
_entry.id   AF-A0A2P5DXP2-F1
#
_cell.length_a   1.000
_cell.length_b   1.000
_cell.length_c   1.000
_cell.angle_alpha   90.00
_cell.angle_beta   90.00
_cell.angle_gamma   90.00
#
_symmetry.space_group_name_H-M   'P 1'
#
loop_
_entity.id
_entity.type
_entity.pdbx_description
1 polymer ?
#
loop_
_entity_poly.entity_id
_entity_poly.type
_entity_poly.pdbx_seq_one_letter_code
_entity_poly.pdbx_strand_id
1 'polypeptide(L)'
;MGFDCTLPKNMLPFVELYYQHDPTLLIQTGCLIQFEQSYVLQLVAIVVGTLTKTFNGAVTPVLHSIIDFSWESLCRLGIKLPVLEKLVATSKKPTLAFEARRGIQEAAKSWRAISDEVDHMKEILASKEEELQNKYNEQGEASKEVQNSQGQLLGDEVGHLRRLVASKEEELQNSVKVFNEKSRQLEEVFHLKWCSLP
;
A
#
# COMPACT_ATOMS: atom_id res chain seq x y z
N MET A 1 -23.31 41.01 18.58
CA MET A 1 -22.51 39.80 18.89
C MET A 1 -21.25 39.87 18.05
N GLY A 2 -20.08 40.01 18.67
CA GLY A 2 -18.81 40.00 17.95
C GLY A 2 -18.38 38.56 17.70
N PHE A 3 -18.09 38.21 16.45
CA PHE A 3 -17.47 36.92 16.12
C PHE A 3 -16.00 36.99 16.54
N ASP A 4 -15.62 36.17 17.52
CA ASP A 4 -14.21 35.98 17.86
C ASP A 4 -13.55 35.21 16.72
N CYS A 5 -12.78 35.93 15.89
CA CYS A 5 -12.10 35.39 14.73
C CYS A 5 -10.66 34.97 15.06
N THR A 6 -10.32 34.76 16.34
CA THR A 6 -8.95 34.39 16.73
C THR A 6 -8.56 33.00 16.24
N LEU A 7 -7.36 32.88 15.66
CA LEU A 7 -6.83 31.61 15.22
C LEU A 7 -6.53 30.73 16.45
N PRO A 8 -6.91 29.43 16.45
CA PRO A 8 -6.55 28.52 17.52
C PRO A 8 -5.03 28.50 17.78
N LYS A 9 -4.61 28.56 19.05
CA LYS A 9 -3.19 28.65 19.42
C LYS A 9 -2.33 27.50 18.89
N ASN A 10 -2.93 26.32 18.70
CA ASN A 10 -2.27 25.14 18.15
C ASN A 10 -2.02 25.21 16.64
N MET A 11 -2.64 26.17 15.93
CA MET A 11 -2.46 26.39 14.49
C MET A 11 -1.39 27.44 14.17
N LEU A 12 -1.12 28.36 15.11
CA LEU A 12 -0.12 29.42 14.94
C LEU A 12 1.26 28.92 14.48
N PRO A 13 1.83 27.82 15.03
CA PRO A 13 3.15 27.36 14.60
C PRO A 13 3.23 26.99 13.12
N PHE A 14 2.14 26.48 12.53
CA PHE A 14 2.12 26.10 11.11
C PHE A 14 2.02 27.31 10.19
N VAL A 15 1.31 28.36 10.64
CA VAL A 15 1.23 29.64 9.92
C VAL A 15 2.57 30.36 9.98
N GLU A 16 3.20 30.41 11.16
CA GLU A 16 4.52 31.01 11.35
C GLU A 16 5.58 30.29 10.52
N LEU A 17 5.54 28.96 10.51
CA LEU A 17 6.41 28.14 9.66
C LEU A 17 6.21 28.49 8.18
N TYR A 18 4.97 28.55 7.69
CA TYR A 18 4.71 28.92 6.30
C TYR A 18 5.20 30.34 5.97
N TYR A 19 4.96 31.28 6.88
CA TYR A 19 5.34 32.68 6.70
C TYR A 19 6.84 32.87 6.52
N GLN A 20 7.67 32.09 7.22
CA GLN A 20 9.13 32.11 7.05
C GLN A 20 9.56 31.74 5.63
N HIS A 21 8.76 30.93 4.93
CA HIS A 21 9.06 30.45 3.58
C HIS A 21 8.36 31.24 2.47
N ASP A 22 7.21 31.85 2.74
CA ASP A 22 6.45 32.62 1.74
C ASP A 22 5.74 33.84 2.36
N PRO A 23 6.36 35.04 2.28
CA PRO A 23 5.77 36.26 2.83
C PRO A 23 4.52 36.72 2.06
N THR A 24 4.21 36.13 0.90
CA THR A 24 3.03 36.43 0.09
C THR A 24 1.73 36.25 0.88
N LEU A 25 1.71 35.31 1.84
CA LEU A 25 0.56 35.10 2.72
C LEU A 25 0.20 36.35 3.52
N LEU A 26 1.18 37.03 4.10
CA LEU A 26 0.92 38.24 4.89
C LEU A 26 0.45 39.39 4.02
N ILE A 27 1.05 39.54 2.83
CA ILE A 27 0.69 40.61 1.88
C ILE A 27 -0.77 40.45 1.44
N GLN A 28 -1.18 39.23 1.08
CA GLN A 28 -2.54 38.99 0.59
C GLN A 28 -3.58 39.01 1.71
N THR A 29 -3.26 38.47 2.89
CA THR A 29 -4.18 38.50 4.04
C THR A 29 -4.33 39.90 4.61
N GLY A 30 -3.31 40.75 4.55
CA GLY A 30 -3.34 42.12 5.08
C GLY A 30 -4.47 43.00 4.49
N CYS A 31 -4.96 42.69 3.30
CA CYS A 31 -6.04 43.44 2.64
C CYS A 31 -7.46 42.88 2.92
N LEU A 32 -7.57 41.74 3.60
CA LEU A 32 -8.84 41.06 3.88
C LEU A 32 -9.47 41.57 5.18
N ILE A 33 -10.78 41.35 5.34
CA ILE A 33 -11.43 41.57 6.64
C ILE A 33 -11.03 40.47 7.64
N GLN A 34 -11.12 40.75 8.94
CA GLN A 34 -10.64 39.84 10.00
C GLN A 34 -11.17 38.39 9.90
N PHE A 35 -12.43 38.24 9.49
CA PHE A 35 -13.02 36.92 9.29
C PHE A 35 -12.33 36.14 8.16
N GLU A 36 -12.16 36.77 7.00
CA GLU A 36 -11.49 36.19 5.84
C GLU A 36 -10.01 35.92 6.13
N GLN A 37 -9.34 36.83 6.84
CA GLN A 37 -7.98 36.64 7.32
C GLN A 37 -7.87 35.35 8.15
N SER A 38 -8.70 35.24 9.19
CA SER A 38 -8.70 34.06 10.06
C SER A 38 -8.96 32.78 9.28
N TYR A 39 -9.93 32.80 8.36
CA TYR A 39 -10.25 31.65 7.53
C TYR A 39 -9.08 31.24 6.62
N VAL A 40 -8.45 32.18 5.92
CA VAL A 40 -7.26 31.91 5.09
C VAL A 40 -6.12 31.32 5.93
N LEU A 41 -5.83 31.90 7.10
CA LEU A 41 -4.78 31.41 7.99
C LEU A 41 -5.08 29.99 8.51
N GLN A 42 -6.35 29.67 8.82
CA GLN A 42 -6.78 28.32 9.18
C GLN A 42 -6.53 27.32 8.04
N LEU A 43 -6.91 27.67 6.81
CA LEU A 43 -6.72 26.81 5.65
C LEU A 43 -5.23 26.52 5.41
N VAL A 44 -4.37 27.54 5.50
CA VAL A 44 -2.92 27.36 5.40
C VAL A 44 -2.39 26.45 6.51
N ALA A 45 -2.81 26.70 7.77
CA ALA A 45 -2.40 25.89 8.90
C ALA A 45 -2.84 24.42 8.77
N ILE A 46 -4.03 24.16 8.21
CA ILE A 46 -4.53 22.81 7.95
C ILE A 46 -3.65 22.10 6.92
N VAL A 47 -3.31 22.76 5.80
CA VAL A 47 -2.47 22.15 4.76
C VAL A 47 -1.07 21.88 5.30
N VAL A 48 -0.41 22.89 5.86
CA VAL A 48 0.95 22.77 6.40
C VAL A 48 1.01 21.81 7.57
N GLY A 49 0.04 21.88 8.48
CA GLY A 49 -0.07 21.00 9.63
C GLY A 49 -0.31 19.54 9.25
N THR A 50 -1.13 19.30 8.22
CA THR A 50 -1.32 17.95 7.68
C THR A 50 -0.02 17.41 7.11
N LEU A 51 0.63 18.18 6.22
CA LEU A 51 1.85 17.75 5.52
C LEU A 51 3.03 17.52 6.46
N THR A 52 3.21 18.39 7.46
CA THR A 52 4.29 18.27 8.46
C THR A 52 4.08 17.07 9.38
N LYS A 53 2.85 16.77 9.79
CA LYS A 53 2.55 15.59 10.62
C LYS A 53 2.66 14.27 9.86
N THR A 54 2.39 14.29 8.55
CA THR A 54 2.53 13.11 7.70
C THR A 54 3.94 12.87 7.20
N PHE A 55 4.94 13.68 7.57
CA PHE A 55 6.29 13.59 6.99
C PHE A 55 6.99 12.21 7.19
N ASN A 56 6.52 11.39 8.15
CA ASN A 56 7.02 10.03 8.39
C ASN A 56 6.05 8.90 7.95
N GLY A 57 4.92 9.23 7.33
CA GLY A 57 3.89 8.28 6.91
C GLY A 57 3.31 8.63 5.53
N ALA A 58 2.68 7.67 4.87
CA ALA A 58 1.94 7.99 3.66
C ALA A 58 0.78 8.93 4.00
N VAL A 59 0.60 10.01 3.23
CA VAL A 59 -0.60 10.85 3.30
C VAL A 59 -1.78 9.94 2.94
N THR A 60 -2.69 9.70 3.89
CA THR A 60 -3.84 8.84 3.63
C THR A 60 -4.80 9.53 2.65
N PRO A 61 -5.67 8.78 1.94
CA PRO A 61 -6.67 9.38 1.05
C PRO A 61 -7.55 10.43 1.74
N VAL A 62 -7.84 10.24 3.03
CA VAL A 62 -8.61 11.20 3.84
C VAL A 62 -7.84 12.51 4.02
N LEU A 63 -6.55 12.44 4.32
CA LEU A 63 -5.71 13.62 4.48
C LEU A 63 -5.50 14.35 3.15
N HIS A 64 -5.44 13.62 2.04
CA HIS A 64 -5.45 14.19 0.69
C HIS A 64 -6.71 15.01 0.42
N SER A 65 -7.89 14.46 0.71
CA SER A 65 -9.15 15.18 0.52
C SER A 65 -9.22 16.46 1.36
N ILE A 66 -8.68 16.44 2.59
CA ILE A 66 -8.62 17.63 3.45
C ILE A 66 -7.68 18.69 2.86
N ILE A 67 -6.51 18.29 2.38
CA ILE A 67 -5.56 19.19 1.70
C ILE A 67 -6.20 19.79 0.44
N ASP A 68 -6.84 18.96 -0.38
CA ASP A 68 -7.47 19.38 -1.63
C ASP A 68 -8.61 20.36 -1.39
N PHE A 69 -9.51 20.06 -0.45
CA PHE A 69 -10.59 20.96 -0.07
C PHE A 69 -10.05 22.31 0.43
N SER A 70 -9.00 22.28 1.26
CA SER A 70 -8.41 23.49 1.82
C SER A 70 -7.71 24.33 0.75
N TRP A 71 -6.98 23.68 -0.14
CA TRP A 71 -6.32 24.31 -1.28
C TRP A 71 -7.32 24.91 -2.27
N GLU A 72 -8.37 24.17 -2.62
CA GLU A 72 -9.42 24.66 -3.53
C GLU A 72 -10.15 25.87 -2.92
N SER A 73 -10.40 25.85 -1.61
CA SER A 73 -11.00 26.99 -0.90
C SER A 73 -10.12 28.24 -0.97
N LEU A 74 -8.80 28.10 -0.81
CA LEU A 74 -7.85 29.21 -1.00
C LEU A 74 -7.87 29.75 -2.43
N CYS A 75 -7.87 28.86 -3.43
CA CYS A 75 -7.96 29.24 -4.84
C CYS A 75 -9.25 30.01 -5.16
N ARG A 76 -10.39 29.59 -4.59
CA ARG A 76 -11.69 30.26 -4.76
C ARG A 76 -11.71 31.67 -4.15
N LEU A 77 -10.94 31.89 -3.08
CA LEU A 77 -10.73 33.20 -2.46
C LEU A 77 -9.74 34.08 -3.24
N GLY A 78 -9.19 33.60 -4.36
CA GLY A 78 -8.20 34.32 -5.16
C GLY A 78 -6.82 34.38 -4.50
N ILE A 79 -6.59 33.60 -3.45
CA ILE A 79 -5.32 33.57 -2.70
C ILE A 79 -4.29 32.77 -3.50
N LYS A 80 -3.16 33.42 -3.81
CA LYS A 80 -2.07 32.84 -4.60
C LYS A 80 -0.86 32.61 -3.71
N LEU A 81 -0.57 31.35 -3.42
CA LEU A 81 0.50 30.93 -2.51
C LEU A 81 1.42 29.93 -3.23
N PRO A 82 2.44 30.41 -3.98
CA PRO A 82 3.26 29.56 -4.84
C PRO A 82 4.03 28.47 -4.10
N VAL A 83 4.44 28.73 -2.85
CA VAL A 83 5.11 27.71 -2.02
C VAL A 83 4.11 26.63 -1.59
N LEU A 84 2.92 27.03 -1.16
CA LEU A 84 1.86 26.09 -0.80
C LEU A 84 1.40 25.26 -2.00
N GLU A 85 1.29 25.87 -3.18
CA GLU A 85 0.96 25.17 -4.43
C GLU A 85 1.97 24.05 -4.72
N LYS A 86 3.27 24.35 -4.61
CA LYS A 86 4.33 23.35 -4.78
C LYS A 86 4.25 22.25 -3.73
N LEU A 87 3.96 22.58 -2.48
CA LEU A 87 3.80 21.60 -1.40
C LEU A 87 2.61 20.67 -1.65
N VAL A 88 1.46 21.20 -2.07
CA VAL A 88 0.27 20.44 -2.44
C VAL A 88 0.53 19.58 -3.68
N ALA A 89 1.21 20.10 -4.69
CA ALA A 89 1.57 19.33 -5.88
C ALA A 89 2.55 18.19 -5.54
N THR A 90 3.48 18.43 -4.62
CA THR A 90 4.45 17.43 -4.16
C THR A 90 3.78 16.34 -3.34
N SER A 91 2.80 16.69 -2.49
CA SER A 91 2.05 15.69 -1.72
C SER A 91 1.23 14.78 -2.62
N LYS A 92 0.66 15.30 -3.71
CA LYS A 92 -0.10 14.54 -4.71
C LYS A 92 0.72 13.50 -5.47
N LYS A 93 2.05 13.62 -5.49
CA LYS A 93 2.88 12.57 -6.07
C LYS A 93 2.78 11.35 -5.16
N PRO A 94 2.45 10.16 -5.69
CA PRO A 94 2.57 8.93 -4.92
C PRO A 94 3.96 8.91 -4.32
N THR A 95 4.07 8.93 -2.99
CA THR A 95 5.36 8.73 -2.36
C THR A 95 5.81 7.35 -2.84
N LEU A 96 6.98 7.24 -3.46
CA LEU A 96 7.51 5.96 -3.96
C LEU A 96 7.39 4.84 -2.91
N ALA A 97 7.48 5.21 -1.62
CA ALA A 97 7.28 4.32 -0.48
C ALA A 97 5.84 3.76 -0.36
N PHE A 98 4.79 4.51 -0.70
CA PHE A 98 3.40 4.03 -0.68
C PHE A 98 3.14 3.02 -1.80
N GLU A 99 3.59 3.31 -3.02
CA GLU A 99 3.47 2.39 -4.15
C GLU A 99 4.29 1.11 -3.92
N ALA A 100 5.51 1.24 -3.40
CA ALA A 100 6.34 0.10 -3.01
C ALA A 100 5.68 -0.73 -1.89
N ARG A 101 5.14 -0.10 -0.83
CA ARG A 101 4.40 -0.81 0.24
C ARG A 101 3.17 -1.53 -0.28
N ARG A 102 2.38 -0.88 -1.13
CA ARG A 102 1.21 -1.50 -1.76
C ARG A 102 1.62 -2.69 -2.63
N GLY A 103 2.67 -2.52 -3.43
CA GLY A 103 3.22 -3.58 -4.28
C GLY A 103 3.72 -4.79 -3.50
N ILE A 104 4.33 -4.58 -2.33
CA ILE A 104 4.74 -5.64 -1.40
C ILE A 104 3.51 -6.34 -0.80
N GLN A 105 2.49 -5.58 -0.39
CA GLN A 105 1.28 -6.17 0.18
C GLN A 105 0.52 -7.03 -0.82
N GLU A 106 0.41 -6.58 -2.08
CA GLU A 106 -0.19 -7.35 -3.17
C GLU A 106 0.63 -8.61 -3.48
N ALA A 107 1.97 -8.49 -3.53
CA ALA A 107 2.86 -9.64 -3.71
C ALA A 107 2.75 -10.65 -2.55
N ALA A 108 2.67 -10.19 -1.31
CA ALA A 108 2.50 -11.04 -0.13
C ALA A 108 1.18 -11.81 -0.14
N LYS A 109 0.09 -11.16 -0.57
CA LYS A 109 -1.22 -11.81 -0.73
C LYS A 109 -1.18 -12.89 -1.80
N SER A 110 -0.58 -12.59 -2.95
CA SER A 110 -0.43 -13.56 -4.04
C SER A 110 0.44 -14.74 -3.60
N TRP A 111 1.58 -14.49 -2.95
CA TRP A 111 2.44 -15.55 -2.42
C TRP A 111 1.71 -16.46 -1.43
N ARG A 112 0.96 -15.89 -0.47
CA ARG A 112 0.16 -16.70 0.49
C ARG A 112 -0.88 -17.57 -0.21
N ALA A 113 -1.63 -17.00 -1.15
CA ALA A 113 -2.65 -17.76 -1.89
C ALA A 113 -2.06 -18.96 -2.64
N ILE A 114 -0.90 -18.78 -3.29
CA ILE A 114 -0.20 -19.88 -3.99
C ILE A 114 0.37 -20.89 -2.97
N SER A 115 0.88 -20.44 -1.83
CA SER A 115 1.37 -21.32 -0.77
C SER A 115 0.26 -22.22 -0.24
N ASP A 116 -0.90 -21.62 0.09
CA ASP A 116 -2.07 -22.35 0.58
C ASP A 116 -2.57 -23.37 -0.46
N GLU A 117 -2.56 -23.00 -1.76
CA GLU A 117 -2.89 -23.90 -2.86
C GLU A 117 -1.92 -25.09 -2.95
N VAL A 118 -0.60 -24.84 -2.87
CA VAL A 118 0.44 -25.88 -2.90
C VAL A 118 0.29 -26.82 -1.71
N ASP A 119 0.08 -26.30 -0.51
CA ASP A 119 -0.07 -27.10 0.71
C ASP A 119 -1.31 -28.00 0.61
N HIS A 120 -2.44 -27.46 0.13
CA HIS A 120 -3.65 -28.25 -0.10
C HIS A 120 -3.43 -29.37 -1.13
N MET A 121 -2.72 -29.08 -2.23
CA MET A 121 -2.42 -30.10 -3.24
C MET A 121 -1.49 -31.19 -2.72
N LYS A 122 -0.55 -30.86 -1.81
CA LYS A 122 0.32 -31.84 -1.15
C LYS A 122 -0.47 -32.77 -0.24
N GLU A 123 -1.46 -32.25 0.49
CA GLU A 123 -2.36 -33.07 1.30
C GLU A 123 -3.18 -34.05 0.44
N ILE A 124 -3.74 -33.55 -0.68
CA ILE A 124 -4.46 -34.40 -1.64
C ILE A 124 -3.53 -35.49 -2.20
N LEU A 125 -2.32 -35.11 -2.59
CA LEU A 125 -1.33 -36.04 -3.11
C LEU A 125 -0.98 -37.12 -2.09
N ALA A 126 -0.69 -36.74 -0.84
CA ALA A 126 -0.36 -37.68 0.24
C ALA A 126 -1.52 -38.66 0.51
N SER A 127 -2.76 -38.15 0.55
CA SER A 127 -3.96 -39.00 0.72
C SER A 127 -4.13 -39.98 -0.44
N LYS A 128 -3.88 -39.55 -1.68
CA LYS A 128 -3.96 -40.42 -2.86
C LYS A 128 -2.84 -41.45 -2.93
N GLU A 129 -1.63 -41.09 -2.49
CA GLU A 129 -0.51 -42.02 -2.36
C GLU A 129 -0.79 -43.09 -1.30
N GLU A 130 -1.38 -42.70 -0.17
CA GLU A 130 -1.83 -43.64 0.87
C GLU A 130 -2.94 -44.58 0.35
N GLU A 131 -3.92 -44.06 -0.40
CA GLU A 131 -4.98 -44.87 -1.05
C GLU A 131 -4.36 -45.92 -2.00
N LEU A 132 -3.39 -45.53 -2.81
CA LEU A 132 -2.64 -46.42 -3.69
C LEU A 132 -1.88 -47.50 -2.90
N GLN A 133 -1.17 -47.10 -1.84
CA GLN A 133 -0.39 -48.00 -1.00
C GLN A 133 -1.29 -49.04 -0.32
N ASN A 134 -2.44 -48.62 0.21
CA ASN A 134 -3.41 -49.50 0.87
C ASN A 134 -3.99 -50.51 -0.13
N LYS A 135 -4.37 -50.08 -1.33
CA LYS A 135 -4.85 -50.98 -2.39
C LYS A 135 -3.81 -52.00 -2.83
N TYR A 136 -2.52 -51.64 -2.83
CA TYR A 136 -1.43 -52.56 -3.14
C TYR A 136 -1.18 -53.57 -2.01
N ASN A 137 -1.39 -53.17 -0.74
CA ASN A 137 -1.25 -54.06 0.42
C ASN A 137 -2.45 -55.00 0.60
N GLU A 138 -3.66 -54.58 0.23
CA GLU A 138 -4.88 -55.41 0.22
C GLU A 138 -4.91 -56.46 -0.90
N GLN A 139 -3.87 -56.48 -1.77
CA GLN A 139 -3.72 -57.29 -2.97
C GLN A 139 -3.40 -58.78 -2.68
N GLY A 140 -4.06 -59.36 -1.68
CA GLY A 140 -4.13 -60.80 -1.44
C GLY A 140 -5.18 -61.48 -2.33
N GLU A 141 -4.72 -62.25 -3.31
CA GLU A 141 -5.39 -63.32 -4.09
C GLU A 141 -6.79 -63.13 -4.76
N ALA A 142 -7.43 -61.96 -4.76
CA ALA A 142 -8.73 -61.78 -5.42
C ALA A 142 -8.68 -60.96 -6.74
N SER A 143 -8.87 -61.65 -7.89
CA SER A 143 -9.21 -61.13 -9.23
C SER A 143 -8.25 -60.11 -9.90
N LYS A 144 -7.31 -60.64 -10.69
CA LYS A 144 -6.12 -59.92 -11.22
C LYS A 144 -6.35 -58.95 -12.40
N GLU A 145 -7.47 -58.99 -13.11
CA GLU A 145 -7.58 -58.32 -14.43
C GLU A 145 -8.37 -57.00 -14.42
N VAL A 146 -9.48 -56.93 -13.66
CA VAL A 146 -10.27 -55.68 -13.47
C VAL A 146 -9.59 -54.72 -12.48
N GLN A 147 -8.75 -55.24 -11.58
CA GLN A 147 -8.05 -54.44 -10.57
C GLN A 147 -6.72 -53.85 -11.06
N ASN A 148 -6.06 -54.48 -12.03
CA ASN A 148 -4.82 -53.96 -12.64
C ASN A 148 -5.07 -52.64 -13.38
N SER A 149 -6.18 -52.53 -14.12
CA SER A 149 -6.57 -51.30 -14.81
C SER A 149 -6.93 -50.17 -13.84
N GLN A 150 -7.54 -50.49 -12.69
CA GLN A 150 -7.86 -49.50 -11.66
C GLN A 150 -6.61 -49.01 -10.90
N GLY A 151 -5.67 -49.90 -10.58
CA GLY A 151 -4.38 -49.53 -9.97
C GLY A 151 -3.51 -48.69 -10.90
N GLN A 152 -3.52 -48.99 -12.20
CA GLN A 152 -2.78 -48.23 -13.21
C GLN A 152 -3.36 -46.81 -13.39
N LEU A 153 -4.68 -46.67 -13.40
CA LEU A 153 -5.37 -45.38 -13.53
C LEU A 153 -5.11 -44.47 -12.32
N LEU A 154 -5.15 -45.02 -11.10
CA LEU A 154 -4.76 -44.29 -9.89
C LEU A 154 -3.27 -43.90 -9.89
N GLY A 155 -2.39 -44.76 -10.40
CA GLY A 155 -0.97 -44.46 -10.57
C GLY A 155 -0.74 -43.29 -11.53
N ASP A 156 -1.46 -43.26 -12.65
CA ASP A 156 -1.41 -42.16 -13.61
C ASP A 156 -1.95 -40.85 -13.00
N GLU A 157 -3.05 -40.89 -12.26
CA GLU A 157 -3.61 -39.74 -11.53
C GLU A 157 -2.60 -39.15 -10.52
N VAL A 158 -1.96 -40.00 -9.72
CA VAL A 158 -0.92 -39.57 -8.77
C VAL A 158 0.30 -39.00 -9.51
N GLY A 159 0.71 -39.61 -10.63
CA GLY A 159 1.76 -39.07 -11.49
C GLY A 159 1.42 -37.68 -12.06
N HIS A 160 0.16 -37.47 -12.45
CA HIS A 160 -0.34 -36.16 -12.88
C HIS A 160 -0.35 -35.14 -11.74
N LEU A 161 -0.83 -35.52 -10.55
CA LEU A 161 -0.84 -34.64 -9.38
C LEU A 161 0.57 -34.23 -8.95
N ARG A 162 1.56 -35.14 -8.96
CA ARG A 162 2.97 -34.81 -8.68
C ARG A 162 3.52 -33.73 -9.61
N ARG A 163 3.24 -33.85 -10.92
CA ARG A 163 3.66 -32.85 -11.91
C ARG A 163 2.98 -31.51 -11.68
N LEU A 164 1.71 -31.51 -11.30
CA LEU A 164 0.95 -30.30 -11.01
C LEU A 164 1.48 -29.59 -9.75
N VAL A 165 1.75 -30.34 -8.68
CA VAL A 165 2.37 -29.81 -7.44
C VAL A 165 3.73 -29.18 -7.77
N ALA A 166 4.59 -29.87 -8.52
CA ALA A 166 5.91 -29.35 -8.90
C ALA A 166 5.81 -28.05 -9.72
N SER A 167 4.87 -27.97 -10.66
CA SER A 167 4.62 -26.76 -11.44
C SER A 167 4.16 -25.59 -10.55
N LYS A 168 3.34 -25.85 -9.54
CA LYS A 168 2.86 -24.83 -8.59
C LYS A 168 3.92 -24.41 -7.58
N GLU A 169 4.80 -25.31 -7.17
CA GLU A 169 5.98 -24.97 -6.37
C GLU A 169 6.95 -24.05 -7.12
N GLU A 170 7.11 -24.24 -8.43
CA GLU A 170 7.89 -23.31 -9.27
C GLU A 170 7.24 -21.92 -9.33
N GLU A 171 5.90 -21.86 -9.49
CA GLU A 171 5.14 -20.61 -9.42
C GLU A 171 5.33 -19.90 -8.06
N LEU A 172 5.30 -20.67 -6.96
CA LEU A 172 5.55 -20.16 -5.62
C LEU A 172 6.95 -19.57 -5.48
N GLN A 173 7.98 -20.26 -5.98
CA GLN A 173 9.35 -19.75 -5.96
C GLN A 173 9.50 -18.44 -6.75
N ASN A 174 8.83 -18.34 -7.89
CA ASN A 174 8.83 -17.11 -8.68
C ASN A 174 8.12 -15.96 -7.94
N SER A 175 7.01 -16.25 -7.26
CA SER A 175 6.30 -15.27 -6.42
C SER A 175 7.17 -14.78 -5.24
N VAL A 176 7.92 -15.67 -4.58
CA VAL A 176 8.88 -15.31 -3.53
C VAL A 176 9.96 -14.37 -4.05
N LYS A 177 10.51 -14.63 -5.24
CA LYS A 177 11.51 -13.74 -5.87
C LYS A 177 10.95 -12.34 -6.10
N VAL A 178 9.73 -12.24 -6.61
CA VAL A 178 9.04 -10.95 -6.84
C VAL A 178 8.81 -10.21 -5.52
N PHE A 179 8.37 -10.91 -4.47
CA PHE A 179 8.19 -10.33 -3.14
C PHE A 179 9.50 -9.78 -2.56
N ASN A 180 10.59 -10.54 -2.63
CA ASN A 180 11.90 -10.12 -2.15
C ASN A 180 12.44 -8.91 -2.92
N GLU A 181 12.27 -8.91 -4.24
CA GLU A 181 12.70 -7.79 -5.08
C GLU A 181 11.95 -6.50 -4.74
N LYS A 182 10.62 -6.56 -4.57
CA LYS A 182 9.84 -5.39 -4.15
C LYS A 182 10.21 -4.91 -2.74
N SER A 183 10.53 -5.84 -1.84
CA SER A 183 10.97 -5.51 -0.47
C SER A 183 12.31 -4.79 -0.48
N ARG A 184 13.27 -5.23 -1.32
CA ARG A 184 14.55 -4.57 -1.54
C ARG A 184 14.39 -3.15 -2.11
N GLN A 185 13.52 -2.98 -3.11
CA GLN A 185 13.22 -1.66 -3.67
C GLN A 185 12.66 -0.69 -2.62
N LEU A 186 11.83 -1.18 -1.68
CA LEU A 186 11.35 -0.37 -0.57
C LEU A 186 12.49 0.05 0.38
N GLU A 187 13.42 -0.87 0.70
CA GLU A 187 14.60 -0.54 1.51
C GLU A 187 15.47 0.53 0.83
N GLU A 188 15.69 0.43 -0.48
CA GLU A 188 16.42 1.45 -1.25
C GLU A 188 15.73 2.82 -1.19
N VAL A 189 14.40 2.88 -1.26
CA VAL A 189 13.63 4.12 -1.09
C VAL A 189 13.80 4.71 0.32
N PHE A 190 13.91 3.89 1.36
CA PHE A 190 14.19 4.34 2.72
C PHE A 190 15.65 4.73 2.95
N HIS A 191 16.59 4.14 2.21
CA HIS A 191 18.03 4.43 2.27
C HIS A 191 18.45 5.62 1.43
N LEU A 192 17.63 6.07 0.48
CA LEU A 192 17.76 7.40 -0.11
C LEU A 192 17.50 8.43 0.99
N LYS A 193 18.57 8.83 1.67
CA LYS A 193 18.64 10.05 2.47
C LYS A 193 18.13 11.19 1.58
N TRP A 194 16.89 11.60 1.78
CA TRP A 194 16.40 12.89 1.28
C TRP A 194 17.00 13.98 2.16
N CYS A 195 18.32 14.12 2.05
CA CYS A 195 19.00 15.37 2.33
C CYS A 195 18.48 16.39 1.32
N SER A 196 18.27 17.61 1.82
CA SER A 196 18.03 18.83 1.04
C SER A 196 16.56 19.11 0.67
N LEU A 197 15.74 19.38 1.68
CA LEU A 197 14.90 20.58 1.60
C LEU A 197 15.84 21.78 1.85
N PRO A 198 16.01 22.73 0.91
CA PRO A 198 16.62 24.01 1.21
C PRO A 198 15.75 24.83 2.17
#